data_AF-A0A3Q0G7F5-F1
#
_entry.id   AF-A0A3Q0G7F5-F1
#
_cell.length_a   1.000
_cell.length_b   1.000
_cell.length_c   1.000
_cell.angle_alpha   90.00
_cell.angle_beta   90.00
_cell.angle_gamma   90.00
#
_symmetry.space_group_name_H-M   'P 1'
#
loop_
_entity.id
_entity.type
_entity.pdbx_description
1 polymer ?
#
loop_
_entity_poly.entity_id
_entity_poly.type
_entity_poly.pdbx_seq_one_letter_code
_entity_poly.pdbx_strand_id
1 'polypeptide(L)'
;MLGLIQQEIESTLLTEYIVKLVLDTLNQAVGEVFMRAVTWIRVPNHFIWLIFFYWYFHSCLNCLAELLRFGDWQFYLDWWNVDSLLQFWSRWNIPAHKWLDRHIYRPLLQHGYDKWQARMTVFLLSACFYEKYQYLAHGIITD
;
A
#
# COMPACT_ATOMS: atom_id res chain seq x y z
N MET A 1 -6.39 -14.13 -59.64
CA MET A 1 -7.31 -13.74 -58.55
C MET A 1 -6.88 -14.34 -57.21
N LEU A 2 -6.77 -15.68 -57.08
CA LEU A 2 -6.33 -16.35 -55.84
C LEU A 2 -4.92 -15.93 -55.35
N GLY A 3 -3.95 -15.76 -56.25
CA GLY A 3 -2.58 -15.35 -55.85
C GLY A 3 -2.49 -13.91 -55.31
N LEU A 4 -3.38 -13.02 -55.73
CA LEU A 4 -3.43 -11.64 -55.21
C LEU A 4 -4.02 -11.62 -53.80
N ILE A 5 -5.07 -12.42 -53.58
CA ILE A 5 -5.69 -12.59 -52.25
C ILE A 5 -4.68 -13.20 -51.27
N GLN A 6 -3.90 -14.20 -51.68
CA GLN A 6 -2.86 -14.80 -50.84
C GLN A 6 -1.78 -13.77 -50.43
N GLN A 7 -1.33 -12.93 -51.37
CA GLN A 7 -0.33 -11.90 -51.10
C GLN A 7 -0.86 -10.80 -50.15
N GLU A 8 -2.14 -10.46 -50.24
CA GLU A 8 -2.80 -9.48 -49.37
C GLU A 8 -3.03 -10.03 -47.95
N ILE A 9 -3.32 -11.32 -47.82
CA ILE A 9 -3.39 -12.01 -46.52
C ILE A 9 -1.99 -12.06 -45.86
N GLU A 10 -0.96 -12.42 -46.61
CA GLU A 10 0.42 -12.47 -46.11
C GLU A 10 0.93 -11.10 -45.66
N SER A 11 0.61 -10.03 -46.39
CA SER A 11 1.00 -8.66 -45.99
C SER A 11 0.25 -8.17 -44.75
N THR A 12 -1.02 -8.57 -44.58
CA THR A 12 -1.81 -8.24 -43.38
C THR A 12 -1.27 -8.96 -42.15
N LEU A 13 -1.00 -10.26 -42.25
CA LEU A 13 -0.41 -11.05 -41.16
C LEU A 13 1.00 -10.57 -40.79
N LEU A 14 1.80 -10.16 -41.78
CA LEU A 14 3.11 -9.56 -41.55
C LEU A 14 2.97 -8.24 -40.77
N THR A 15 2.00 -7.41 -41.14
CA THR A 15 1.75 -6.14 -40.45
C THR A 15 1.32 -6.37 -39.00
N GLU A 16 0.42 -7.32 -38.74
CA GLU A 16 -0.02 -7.67 -37.39
C GLU A 16 1.15 -8.21 -36.54
N TYR A 17 1.98 -9.08 -37.11
CA TYR A 17 3.17 -9.60 -36.44
C TYR A 17 4.18 -8.50 -36.10
N ILE A 18 4.45 -7.58 -37.03
CA ILE A 18 5.35 -6.45 -36.81
C ILE A 18 4.79 -5.54 -35.70
N VAL A 19 3.50 -5.22 -35.73
CA VAL A 19 2.85 -4.40 -34.69
C VAL A 19 2.99 -5.08 -33.33
N LYS A 20 2.73 -6.38 -33.24
CA LYS A 20 2.87 -7.14 -31.99
C LYS A 20 4.32 -7.14 -31.48
N LEU A 21 5.28 -7.39 -32.36
CA LEU A 21 6.71 -7.40 -32.01
C LEU A 21 7.17 -6.03 -31.50
N VAL A 22 6.75 -4.95 -32.16
CA VAL A 22 7.05 -3.57 -31.73
C VAL A 22 6.41 -3.27 -30.39
N LEU A 23 5.13 -3.63 -30.19
CA LEU A 23 4.44 -3.43 -28.91
C LEU A 23 5.10 -4.21 -27.77
N ASP A 24 5.49 -5.46 -27.99
CA ASP A 24 6.16 -6.29 -26.97
C ASP A 24 7.52 -5.70 -26.59
N THR A 25 8.29 -5.24 -27.59
CA THR A 25 9.59 -4.59 -27.36
C THR A 25 9.44 -3.27 -26.60
N LEU A 26 8.44 -2.45 -26.95
CA LEU A 26 8.15 -1.21 -26.25
C LEU A 26 7.70 -1.47 -24.81
N ASN A 27 6.80 -2.42 -24.59
CA ASN A 27 6.32 -2.78 -23.26
C ASN A 27 7.46 -3.31 -22.39
N GLN A 28 8.37 -4.11 -22.95
CA GLN A 28 9.55 -4.58 -22.24
C GLN A 28 10.46 -3.41 -21.85
N ALA A 29 10.76 -2.51 -22.79
CA ALA A 29 11.61 -1.35 -22.51
C ALA A 29 11.00 -0.43 -21.43
N VAL A 30 9.69 -0.16 -21.51
CA VAL A 30 8.96 0.61 -20.49
C VAL A 30 8.99 -0.11 -19.15
N GLY A 31 8.78 -1.43 -19.13
CA GLY A 31 8.86 -2.26 -17.94
C GLY A 31 10.23 -2.21 -17.27
N GLU A 32 11.32 -2.30 -18.05
CA GLU A 32 12.68 -2.23 -17.54
C GLU A 32 13.00 -0.86 -16.93
N VAL A 33 12.63 0.23 -17.61
CA VAL A 33 12.81 1.60 -17.09
C VAL A 33 12.00 1.79 -15.80
N PHE A 34 10.75 1.33 -15.77
CA PHE A 34 9.89 1.40 -14.60
C PHE A 34 10.48 0.62 -13.41
N MET A 35 10.87 -0.64 -13.61
CA MET A 35 11.46 -1.47 -12.55
C MET A 35 12.76 -0.88 -12.02
N ARG A 36 13.58 -0.32 -12.92
CA ARG A 36 14.79 0.41 -12.51
C ARG A 36 14.42 1.59 -11.62
N ALA A 37 13.50 2.45 -12.04
CA ALA A 37 13.07 3.61 -11.25
C ALA A 37 12.56 3.21 -9.85
N VAL A 38 11.69 2.19 -9.77
CA VAL A 38 11.19 1.65 -8.50
C VAL A 38 12.34 1.20 -7.59
N THR A 39 13.33 0.50 -8.14
CA THR A 39 14.47 -0.01 -7.37
C THR A 39 15.30 1.11 -6.75
N TRP A 40 15.56 2.19 -7.51
CA TRP A 40 16.31 3.35 -7.02
C TRP A 40 15.58 4.10 -5.91
N ILE A 41 14.25 4.23 -6.02
CA ILE A 41 13.44 4.98 -5.06
C ILE A 41 13.17 4.17 -3.79
N ARG A 42 13.16 2.83 -3.88
CA ARG A 42 12.84 1.93 -2.76
C ARG A 42 13.67 2.19 -1.51
N VAL A 43 14.99 2.34 -1.66
CA VAL A 43 15.91 2.48 -0.54
C VAL A 43 15.74 3.83 0.18
N PRO A 44 15.84 4.99 -0.51
CA PRO A 44 15.57 6.28 0.12
C PRO A 44 14.17 6.38 0.75
N ASN A 45 13.15 5.86 0.08
CA ASN A 45 11.78 5.86 0.58
C ASN A 45 11.68 5.11 1.92
N HIS A 46 12.35 3.96 2.03
CA HIS A 46 12.35 3.19 3.28
C HIS A 46 13.04 3.96 4.42
N PHE A 47 14.15 4.65 4.15
CA PHE A 47 14.82 5.47 5.16
C PHE A 47 13.97 6.64 5.63
N ILE A 48 13.30 7.35 4.71
CA ILE A 48 12.40 8.46 5.05
C ILE A 48 11.28 7.95 5.96
N TRP A 49 10.71 6.79 5.65
CA TRP A 49 9.65 6.17 6.46
C TRP A 49 10.13 5.80 7.87
N LEU A 50 11.36 5.27 8.00
CA LEU A 50 11.96 4.96 9.32
C LEU A 50 12.26 6.22 10.14
N ILE A 51 12.79 7.27 9.50
CA ILE A 51 13.05 8.56 10.16
C ILE A 51 11.75 9.20 10.63
N PHE A 52 10.73 9.22 9.77
CA PHE A 52 9.40 9.71 10.12
C PHE A 52 8.81 8.96 11.30
N PHE A 53 8.94 7.63 11.32
CA PHE A 53 8.49 6.83 12.45
C PHE A 53 9.18 7.21 13.75
N TYR A 54 10.51 7.31 13.75
CA TYR A 54 11.26 7.69 14.95
C TYR A 54 10.90 9.11 15.40
N TRP A 55 10.82 10.06 14.48
CA TRP A 55 10.45 11.42 14.80
C TRP A 55 9.03 11.50 15.40
N TYR A 56 8.04 10.86 14.77
CA TYR A 56 6.65 10.95 15.21
C TYR A 56 6.36 10.08 16.45
N PHE A 57 6.57 8.76 16.36
CA PHE A 57 6.18 7.83 17.42
C PHE A 57 7.12 7.88 18.63
N HIS A 58 8.42 8.05 18.42
CA HIS A 58 9.38 8.06 19.52
C HIS A 58 9.60 9.47 20.08
N SER A 59 9.72 10.50 19.24
CA SER A 59 10.04 11.85 19.75
C SER A 59 8.78 12.67 20.05
N CYS A 60 7.87 12.82 19.09
CA CYS A 60 6.68 13.66 19.27
C CYS A 60 5.69 13.07 20.29
N LEU A 61 5.33 11.79 20.20
CA LEU A 61 4.35 11.19 21.11
C LEU A 61 4.87 11.08 22.55
N ASN A 62 6.16 10.77 22.76
CA ASN A 62 6.74 10.78 24.11
C ASN A 62 6.77 12.20 24.70
N CYS A 63 7.15 13.21 23.91
CA CYS A 63 7.09 14.61 24.34
C CYS A 63 5.66 15.04 24.71
N LEU A 64 4.66 14.65 23.91
CA LEU A 64 3.25 14.89 24.21
C LEU A 64 2.79 14.13 25.46
N ALA A 65 3.25 12.90 25.67
CA ALA A 65 2.91 12.11 26.86
C ALA A 65 3.45 12.77 28.14
N GLU A 66 4.69 13.26 28.11
CA GLU A 66 5.28 14.02 29.22
C GLU A 66 4.52 15.32 29.48
N LEU A 67 4.22 16.08 28.43
CA LEU A 67 3.48 17.34 28.53
C LEU A 67 2.08 17.14 29.14
N LEU A 68 1.38 16.08 28.74
CA LEU A 68 0.05 15.75 29.22
C LEU A 68 0.06 14.95 30.53
N ARG A 69 1.25 14.63 31.07
CA ARG A 69 1.45 13.72 32.22
C ARG A 69 0.72 12.38 32.04
N PHE A 70 0.68 11.92 30.80
CA PHE A 70 0.07 10.65 30.42
C PHE A 70 1.05 9.52 30.72
N GLY A 71 0.68 8.62 31.63
CA GLY A 71 1.56 7.55 32.12
C GLY A 71 1.70 6.32 31.21
N ASP A 72 0.98 6.28 30.08
CA ASP A 72 1.01 5.13 29.17
C ASP A 72 1.97 5.41 28.00
N TRP A 73 3.21 4.93 28.12
CA TRP A 73 4.31 5.23 27.19
C TRP A 73 4.48 4.19 26.05
N GLN A 74 3.56 3.24 25.94
CA GLN A 74 3.67 2.14 24.97
C GLN A 74 2.94 2.47 23.65
N PHE A 75 3.56 3.33 22.83
CA PHE A 75 3.04 3.69 21.51
C PHE A 75 3.39 2.68 20.41
N TYR A 76 4.51 1.98 20.55
CA TYR A 76 4.98 0.93 19.64
C TYR A 76 5.70 -0.19 20.41
N LEU A 77 5.80 -1.36 19.81
CA LEU A 77 6.56 -2.52 20.31
C LEU A 77 7.67 -2.88 19.31
N ASP A 78 8.44 -3.94 19.59
CA ASP A 78 9.45 -4.48 18.67
C ASP A 78 8.77 -5.04 17.42
N TRP A 79 8.45 -4.16 16.48
CA TRP A 79 7.77 -4.44 15.22
C TRP A 79 8.74 -4.90 14.14
N TRP A 80 10.04 -4.59 14.29
CA TRP A 80 11.09 -5.04 13.37
C TRP A 80 11.49 -6.50 13.58
N ASN A 81 11.23 -7.05 14.77
CA ASN A 81 11.54 -8.43 15.14
C ASN A 81 10.27 -9.28 15.21
N VAL A 82 9.57 -9.40 14.07
CA VAL A 82 8.32 -10.17 13.95
C VAL A 82 8.36 -11.08 12.74
N ASP A 83 7.81 -12.28 12.89
CA ASP A 83 7.79 -13.29 11.83
C ASP A 83 6.59 -13.16 10.87
N SER A 84 5.63 -12.27 11.18
CA SER A 84 4.37 -12.15 10.44
C SER A 84 3.94 -10.71 10.23
N LEU A 85 3.42 -10.43 9.04
CA LEU A 85 2.85 -9.12 8.67
C LEU A 85 1.71 -8.70 9.61
N LEU A 86 0.88 -9.64 10.07
CA LEU A 86 -0.19 -9.30 11.01
C LEU A 86 0.36 -8.81 12.35
N GLN A 87 1.47 -9.41 12.81
CA GLN A 87 2.15 -8.98 14.03
C GLN A 87 2.89 -7.65 13.84
N PHE A 88 3.45 -7.41 12.66
CA PHE A 88 4.02 -6.12 12.29
C PHE A 88 2.97 -5.00 12.44
N TRP A 89 1.78 -5.16 11.82
CA TRP A 89 0.73 -4.15 11.86
C TRP A 89 0.16 -3.92 13.27
N SER A 90 0.12 -4.95 14.13
CA SER A 90 -0.37 -4.78 15.50
C SER A 90 0.65 -4.12 16.45
N ARG A 91 1.95 -4.25 16.17
CA ARG A 91 3.04 -3.71 17.01
C ARG A 91 3.55 -2.34 16.55
N TRP A 92 3.41 -2.02 15.27
CA TRP A 92 3.85 -0.75 14.70
C TRP A 92 3.14 0.46 15.30
N ASN A 93 1.80 0.43 15.34
CA ASN A 93 0.97 1.53 15.83
C ASN A 93 -0.08 0.98 16.81
N ILE A 94 0.34 0.87 18.07
CA ILE A 94 -0.49 0.30 19.13
C ILE A 94 -1.76 1.12 19.37
N PRO A 95 -1.73 2.46 19.43
CA PRO A 95 -2.94 3.26 19.61
C PRO A 95 -4.00 2.99 18.53
N ALA A 96 -3.62 2.97 17.26
CA ALA A 96 -4.55 2.69 16.16
C ALA A 96 -5.06 1.25 16.22
N HIS A 97 -4.18 0.28 16.48
CA HIS A 97 -4.57 -1.12 16.60
C HIS A 97 -5.55 -1.34 17.75
N LYS A 98 -5.28 -0.81 18.95
CA LYS A 98 -6.18 -0.88 20.11
C LYS A 98 -7.51 -0.17 19.83
N TRP A 99 -7.49 0.96 19.10
CA TRP A 99 -8.70 1.68 18.73
C TRP A 99 -9.59 0.86 17.80
N LEU A 100 -9.01 0.27 16.74
CA LEU A 100 -9.73 -0.61 15.80
C LEU A 100 -10.25 -1.87 16.48
N ASP A 101 -9.45 -2.48 17.37
CA ASP A 101 -9.87 -3.66 18.14
C ASP A 101 -11.09 -3.35 19.02
N ARG A 102 -11.03 -2.24 19.77
CA ARG A 102 -12.08 -1.85 20.71
C ARG A 102 -13.37 -1.38 20.04
N HIS A 103 -13.27 -0.57 18.98
CA HIS A 103 -14.44 0.10 18.41
C HIS A 103 -15.07 -0.65 17.23
N ILE A 104 -14.33 -1.56 16.60
CA ILE A 104 -14.77 -2.20 15.35
C ILE A 104 -14.75 -3.71 15.50
N TYR A 105 -13.58 -4.29 15.78
CA TYR A 105 -13.43 -5.73 15.79
C TYR A 105 -14.27 -6.40 16.89
N ARG A 106 -14.14 -5.98 18.16
CA ARG A 106 -14.91 -6.56 19.26
C ARG A 106 -16.42 -6.37 19.12
N PRO A 107 -16.94 -5.19 18.75
CA PRO A 107 -18.37 -5.02 18.50
C PRO A 107 -18.89 -5.93 17.38
N LEU A 108 -18.15 -6.09 16.28
CA LEU A 108 -18.54 -7.01 15.20
C LEU A 108 -18.63 -8.45 15.70
N LEU A 109 -17.65 -8.91 16.49
CA LEU A 109 -17.71 -10.25 17.07
C LEU A 109 -18.88 -10.41 18.06
N GLN A 110 -19.18 -9.38 18.84
CA GLN A 110 -20.32 -9.38 19.77
C GLN A 110 -21.67 -9.41 19.05
N HIS A 111 -21.77 -8.86 17.84
CA HIS A 111 -22.96 -8.92 16.99
C HIS A 111 -23.09 -10.27 16.23
N GLY A 112 -22.17 -11.21 16.44
CA GLY A 112 -22.25 -12.55 15.84
C GLY A 112 -21.62 -12.68 14.45
N TYR A 113 -20.85 -11.69 13.99
CA TYR A 113 -20.10 -11.79 12.75
C TYR A 113 -18.91 -12.75 12.87
N ASP A 114 -18.55 -13.40 11.77
CA ASP A 114 -17.39 -14.30 11.75
C ASP A 114 -16.06 -13.51 11.85
N LYS A 115 -15.03 -14.17 12.38
CA LYS A 115 -13.68 -13.59 12.53
C LYS A 115 -13.11 -13.13 11.21
N TRP A 116 -13.38 -13.84 10.12
CA TRP A 116 -12.92 -13.43 8.79
C TRP A 116 -13.60 -12.12 8.34
N GLN A 117 -14.91 -12.04 8.51
CA GLN A 117 -15.69 -10.85 8.16
C GLN A 117 -15.22 -9.63 8.96
N ALA A 118 -15.03 -9.78 10.28
CA ALA A 118 -14.55 -8.69 11.13
C ALA A 118 -13.16 -8.18 10.72
N ARG A 119 -12.23 -9.08 10.33
CA ARG A 119 -10.92 -8.70 9.82
C ARG A 119 -11.00 -7.98 8.48
N MET A 120 -11.84 -8.45 7.56
CA MET A 120 -12.07 -7.81 6.27
C MET A 120 -12.62 -6.40 6.44
N THR A 121 -13.59 -6.20 7.34
CA THR A 121 -14.13 -4.86 7.63
C THR A 121 -13.07 -3.90 8.16
N VAL A 122 -12.24 -4.35 9.12
CA VAL A 122 -11.13 -3.53 9.65
C VAL A 122 -10.12 -3.18 8.56
N PHE A 123 -9.80 -4.13 7.68
CA PHE A 123 -8.90 -3.90 6.55
C PHE A 123 -9.47 -2.87 5.56
N LEU A 124 -10.72 -3.06 5.12
CA LEU A 124 -11.39 -2.16 4.18
C LEU A 124 -11.51 -0.74 4.73
N LEU A 125 -11.88 -0.61 6.01
CA LEU A 125 -11.97 0.69 6.64
C LEU A 125 -10.60 1.39 6.68
N SER A 126 -9.55 0.64 7.03
CA SER A 126 -8.18 1.17 7.04
C SER A 126 -7.75 1.64 5.64
N ALA A 127 -8.12 0.91 4.59
CA ALA A 127 -7.86 1.30 3.20
C ALA A 127 -8.60 2.58 2.82
N CYS A 128 -9.88 2.72 3.16
CA CYS A 128 -10.66 3.94 2.91
C CYS A 128 -10.05 5.18 3.61
N PHE A 129 -9.58 5.02 4.85
CA PHE A 129 -8.90 6.11 5.56
C PHE A 129 -7.60 6.52 4.87
N TYR A 130 -6.79 5.54 4.46
CA TYR A 130 -5.54 5.78 3.77
C TYR A 130 -5.76 6.51 2.44
N GLU A 131 -6.71 6.02 1.64
CA GLU A 131 -7.10 6.62 0.36
C GLU A 131 -7.58 8.07 0.54
N LYS A 132 -8.48 8.31 1.49
CA LYS A 132 -8.99 9.66 1.77
C LYS A 132 -7.87 10.63 2.22
N TYR A 133 -6.98 10.17 3.09
CA TYR A 133 -5.85 10.97 3.55
C TYR A 133 -4.92 11.33 2.38
N GLN A 134 -4.64 10.37 1.49
CA GLN A 134 -3.80 10.60 0.32
C GLN A 134 -4.44 11.59 -0.66
N TYR A 135 -5.73 11.45 -0.98
CA TYR A 135 -6.41 12.43 -1.85
C TYR A 135 -6.42 13.83 -1.27
N LEU A 136 -6.63 13.96 0.04
CA LEU A 136 -6.58 15.25 0.73
C LEU A 136 -5.17 15.87 0.66
N ALA A 137 -4.12 15.06 0.87
CA ALA A 137 -2.74 15.53 0.80
C ALA A 137 -2.33 16.00 -0.61
N HIS A 138 -2.89 15.39 -1.66
CA HIS A 138 -2.66 15.81 -3.05
C HIS A 138 -3.57 16.96 -3.52
N GLY A 139 -4.52 17.42 -2.68
CA GLY A 139 -5.42 18.53 -3.02
C GLY A 139 -6.41 18.22 -4.15
N ILE A 140 -6.69 16.95 -4.41
CA ILE A 140 -7.55 16.51 -5.53
C ILE A 140 -9.04 16.61 -5.16
N ILE A 141 -9.37 16.63 -3.88
CA ILE A 141 -10.74 16.78 -3.36
C ILE A 141 -10.81 18.09 -2.58
N THR A 142 -10.93 19.20 -3.29
CA THR A 142 -11.43 20.47 -2.77
C THR A 142 -12.57 20.88 -3.68
N ASP A 143 -13.74 20.29 -3.45
CA ASP A 143 -15.08 20.77 -3.83
C ASP A 143 -16.14 20.02 -3.00
#